data_AF-A0A0F8F4C9-F1
#
_entry.id   AF-A0A0F8F4C9-F1
#
_cell.length_a   1.000
_cell.length_b   1.000
_cell.length_c   1.000
_cell.angle_alpha   90.00
_cell.angle_beta   90.00
_cell.angle_gamma   90.00
#
_symmetry.space_group_name_H-M   'P 1'
#
loop_
_entity.id
_entity.type
_entity.pdbx_description
1 polymer ?
#
loop_
_entity_poly.entity_id
_entity_poly.type
_entity_poly.pdbx_seq_one_letter_code
_entity_poly.pdbx_strand_id
1 'polypeptide(L)' 'MLNFGQRSIFRQGGSFLISLPIQWIRTMNPENVIVEIDNEQRIVITSVPMSLPGPVELRAAPTD' A
#
# COMPACT_ATOMS: atom_id res chain seq x y z
N MET A 1 -7.90 -16.17 -1.16
CA MET A 1 -7.22 -15.60 0.04
C MET A 1 -5.76 -16.05 -0.02
N LEU A 2 -4.82 -15.13 -0.22
CA LEU A 2 -3.39 -15.49 -0.35
C LEU A 2 -2.85 -15.82 1.05
N ASN A 3 -2.44 -17.07 1.28
CA ASN A 3 -1.80 -17.47 2.53
C ASN A 3 -0.29 -17.20 2.41
N PHE A 4 0.21 -16.27 3.21
CA PHE A 4 1.58 -15.80 3.10
C PHE A 4 2.57 -16.52 4.02
N GLY A 5 2.15 -17.50 4.82
CA GLY A 5 3.05 -18.30 5.66
C GLY A 5 3.87 -17.48 6.66
N GLN A 6 4.90 -18.09 7.25
CA GLN A 6 5.84 -17.42 8.16
C GLN A 6 6.82 -16.53 7.37
N ARG A 7 7.05 -15.31 7.84
CA ARG A 7 7.98 -14.36 7.23
C ARG A 7 9.16 -14.07 8.16
N SER A 8 10.35 -14.00 7.56
CA SER A 8 11.55 -13.59 8.27
C SER A 8 11.53 -12.08 8.49
N ILE A 9 11.74 -11.66 9.73
CA ILE A 9 11.93 -10.27 10.11
C ILE A 9 13.43 -10.07 10.30
N PHE A 10 14.00 -9.11 9.56
CA PHE A 10 15.41 -8.79 9.64
C PHE A 10 15.60 -7.49 10.40
N ARG A 11 16.55 -7.44 11.33
CA ARG A 11 16.95 -6.18 11.96
C ARG A 11 18.02 -5.52 11.09
N GLN A 12 17.80 -4.26 10.72
CA GLN A 12 18.75 -3.46 9.94
C GLN A 12 19.02 -2.15 10.70
N GLY A 13 20.13 -2.12 11.44
CA GLY A 13 20.47 -1.01 12.33
C GLY A 13 19.41 -0.80 13.44
N GLY A 14 18.82 0.39 13.46
CA GLY A 14 17.72 0.76 14.37
C GLY A 14 16.32 0.35 13.91
N SER A 15 16.21 -0.25 12.71
CA SER A 15 14.92 -0.56 12.07
C SER A 15 14.72 -2.06 11.88
N PHE A 16 13.47 -2.45 11.61
CA PHE A 16 13.11 -3.80 11.21
C PHE A 16 12.62 -3.80 9.75
N LEU A 17 13.01 -4.83 9.01
CA LEU A 17 12.65 -5.04 7.62
C LEU A 17 11.82 -6.32 7.52
N ILE A 18 10.65 -6.19 6.91
CA ILE A 18 9.73 -7.29 6.64
C ILE A 18 9.62 -7.44 5.12
N SER A 19 9.85 -8.64 4.61
CA SER A 19 9.73 -8.92 3.18
C SER A 19 8.28 -9.16 2.80
N LEU A 20 7.81 -8.42 1.78
CA LEU A 20 6.49 -8.65 1.19
C LEU A 20 6.55 -9.74 0.10
N PRO A 21 5.52 -10.59 0.01
CA PRO A 21 5.43 -11.61 -1.04
C PRO A 21 5.40 -10.97 -2.44
N ILE A 22 6.26 -11.45 -3.35
CA ILE A 22 6.31 -10.92 -4.72
C ILE A 22 4.99 -11.06 -5.47
N GLN A 23 4.21 -12.12 -5.18
CA GLN A 23 2.89 -12.33 -5.77
C GLN A 23 1.90 -11.25 -5.36
N TRP A 24 1.96 -10.77 -4.11
CA TRP A 24 1.10 -9.68 -3.63
C TRP A 24 1.45 -8.38 -4.37
N ILE A 25 2.74 -8.04 -4.47
CA ILE A 25 3.21 -6.86 -5.21
C ILE A 25 2.76 -6.90 -6.67
N ARG A 26 2.92 -8.04 -7.36
CA ARG A 26 2.49 -8.18 -8.76
C ARG A 26 0.99 -8.08 -8.94
N THR A 27 0.20 -8.55 -7.97
CA THR A 27 -1.27 -8.54 -8.06
C THR A 27 -1.83 -7.16 -7.75
N MET A 28 -1.31 -6.49 -6.72
CA MET A 28 -1.83 -5.20 -6.27
C MET A 28 -1.19 -4.02 -7.02
N ASN A 29 0.00 -4.20 -7.60
CA ASN A 29 0.83 -3.17 -8.22
C ASN A 29 0.85 -1.83 -7.43
N PRO A 30 1.18 -1.86 -6.12
CA PRO A 30 1.12 -0.67 -5.29
C PRO A 30 2.26 0.28 -5.63
N GLU A 31 1.94 1.56 -5.76
CA GLU A 31 2.96 2.61 -5.79
C GLU A 31 3.39 3.00 -4.37
N ASN A 32 2.41 3.01 -3.45
CA ASN A 32 2.61 3.29 -2.04
C ASN A 32 1.88 2.24 -1.19
N VAL A 33 2.30 2.15 0.07
CA VAL A 33 1.63 1.31 1.08
C VAL A 33 1.35 2.11 2.34
N ILE A 34 0.20 1.84 2.95
CA ILE A 34 -0.14 2.32 4.29
C ILE A 34 0.17 1.19 5.26
N VAL A 35 0.83 1.52 6.37
CA VAL A 35 1.20 0.57 7.43
C VAL A 35 0.56 1.04 8.73
N GLU A 36 -0.28 0.20 9.30
CA GLU A 36 -1.03 0.48 10.54
C GLU A 36 -0.87 -0.67 11.53
N ILE A 37 -1.11 -0.39 12.80
CA ILE A 37 -1.26 -1.40 13.84
C ILE A 37 -2.73 -1.44 14.22
N ASP A 38 -3.36 -2.60 14.11
CA ASP A 38 -4.76 -2.76 14.48
C ASP A 38 -4.95 -2.96 15.99
N ASN A 39 -6.20 -3.09 16.43
CA ASN A 39 -6.57 -3.27 17.83
C ASN A 39 -6.04 -4.59 18.45
N GLU A 40 -5.64 -5.55 17.61
CA GLU A 40 -5.05 -6.82 18.02
C GLU A 40 -3.51 -6.80 17.96
N GLN A 41 -2.91 -5.60 17.82
CA GLN A 41 -1.46 -5.39 17.69
C GLN A 41 -0.86 -6.08 16.44
N ARG A 42 -1.65 -6.28 15.40
CA ARG A 42 -1.17 -6.82 14.13
C ARG A 42 -0.76 -5.69 13.21
N ILE A 43 0.36 -5.87 12.50
CA ILE A 43 0.77 -4.96 11.43
C ILE A 43 -0.10 -5.23 10.21
N VAL A 44 -0.88 -4.24 9.79
CA VAL A 44 -1.71 -4.27 8.59
C VAL A 44 -1.05 -3.44 7.51
N ILE A 45 -0.88 -4.04 6.33
CA ILE A 45 -0.25 -3.39 5.17
C ILE A 45 -1.28 -3.32 4.04
N THR A 46 -1.66 -2.11 3.67
CA THR A 46 -2.68 -1.84 2.66
C THR A 46 -2.03 -1.22 1.43
N SER A 47 -2.29 -1.80 0.25
CA SER A 47 -1.84 -1.24 -1.02
C SER A 47 -2.61 0.03 -1.36
N VAL A 48 -1.90 1.10 -1.69
CA VAL A 48 -2.50 2.29 -2.30
C VAL A 48 -2.27 2.21 -3.81
N PRO A 49 -3.33 2.03 -4.62
CA PRO A 49 -3.19 1.98 -6.07
C PRO A 49 -2.70 3.34 -6.58
N MET A 50 -1.90 3.31 -7.64
CA MET A 50 -1.49 4.51 -8.38
C MET A 50 -2.73 5.25 -8.85
N SER A 51 -2.99 6.43 -8.31
CA SER A 51 -4.05 7.30 -8.80
C SER A 51 -3.68 7.72 -10.23
N LEU A 52 -4.46 7.28 -11.22
CA LEU A 52 -4.40 7.88 -12.55
C LEU A 52 -4.64 9.39 -12.38
N PRO A 53 -3.72 10.27 -12.81
CA PRO A 53 -4.05 11.68 -12.96
C PRO A 53 -5.07 11.77 -14.11
N GLY A 54 -6.36 11.75 -13.76
CA GLY A 54 -7.41 12.13 -14.69
C GLY A 54 -7.26 13.62 -14.98
N PRO A 55 -7.40 14.07 -16.24
CA PRO A 55 -7.42 15.49 -16.53
C PRO A 55 -8.57 16.13 -15.76
N VAL A 56 -8.25 17.13 -14.94
CA VAL A 56 -9.26 17.97 -14.31
C VAL A 56 -9.88 18.81 -15.45
N GLU A 57 -10.99 18.34 -16.02
CA GLU A 57 -11.85 19.20 -16.83
C GLU A 57 -12.43 20.27 -15.90
N LEU A 58 -11.73 21.40 -15.81
CA LEU A 58 -12.27 22.65 -15.29
C LEU A 58 -13.42 23.07 -16.21
N ARG A 59 -14.64 22.61 -15.90
CA ARG A 59 -15.85 23.15 -16.50
C ARG A 59 -15.95 24.61 -16.08
N ALA A 60 -15.80 25.53 -17.03
CA ALA A 60 -16.03 26.95 -16.82
C ALA A 60 -17.45 27.16 -16.26
N ALA A 61 -17.55 27.95 -15.20
CA ALA A 61 -18.83 28.34 -14.61
C ALA A 61 -19.68 29.10 -15.65
N PRO A 62 -21.02 28.94 -15.62
CA PRO A 62 -21.89 29.73 -16.48
C PRO A 62 -21.79 31.20 -16.08
N THR A 63 -21.49 32.05 -17.06
CA THR A 63 -21.63 33.51 -16.97
C THR A 63 -23.11 33.85 -17.12
N ASP A 64 -23.70 34.42 -16.07
CA ASP A 64 -24.90 35.25 -16.17
C ASP A 64 -24.51 36.71 -16.44
#